data_AF-A0A5N9A6K4-F1
#
_entry.id   AF-A0A5N9A6K4-F1
#
_cell.length_a   1.000
_cell.length_b   1.000
_cell.length_c   1.000
_cell.angle_alpha   90.00
_cell.angle_beta   90.00
_cell.angle_gamma   90.00
#
_symmetry.space_group_name_H-M   'P 1'
#
loop_
_entity.id
_entity.type
_entity.pdbx_description
1 polymer ?
#
loop_
_entity_poly.entity_id
_entity_poly.type
_entity_poly.pdbx_seq_one_letter_code
_entity_poly.pdbx_strand_id
1 'polypeptide(L)'
;MALSQLAQAMATLRLGLAEIKNKEEQLDAQIYQFTTQLRRLPRQVVYGSTSLDASLAAMGEIEERLADVTDRRRRLLEIKKTATQELEALELLKRVDETKSRLADLKKNGHAQDEEARLEIKQLEAFIAANSRQAELAITERFRERTEAQQDQN
;
A
#
# COMPACT_ATOMS: atom_id res chain seq x y z
N MET A 1 15.79 19.31 -8.80
CA MET A 1 14.54 18.93 -9.49
C MET A 1 13.97 17.57 -9.05
N ALA A 2 14.79 16.60 -8.59
CA ALA A 2 14.31 15.27 -8.15
C ALA A 2 13.45 15.26 -6.86
N LEU A 3 13.75 16.14 -5.88
CA LEU A 3 13.03 16.16 -4.59
C LEU A 3 11.54 16.51 -4.70
N SER A 4 11.15 17.39 -5.63
CA SER A 4 9.74 17.80 -5.76
C SER A 4 8.89 16.70 -6.41
N GLN A 5 9.45 15.96 -7.37
CA GLN A 5 8.77 14.83 -8.01
C GLN A 5 8.61 13.65 -7.04
N LEU A 6 9.62 13.38 -6.21
CA LEU A 6 9.54 12.38 -5.14
C LEU A 6 8.45 12.72 -4.13
N ALA A 7 8.45 13.96 -3.63
CA ALA A 7 7.44 14.42 -2.67
C ALA A 7 6.02 14.34 -3.25
N GLN A 8 5.86 14.69 -4.53
CA GLN A 8 4.60 14.58 -5.25
C GLN A 8 4.15 13.12 -5.39
N ALA A 9 5.03 12.20 -5.81
CA ALA A 9 4.71 10.78 -5.93
C ALA A 9 4.28 10.17 -4.58
N MET A 10 4.98 10.50 -3.49
CA MET A 10 4.59 10.08 -2.14
C MET A 10 3.23 10.64 -1.72
N ALA A 11 2.93 11.90 -2.05
CA ALA A 11 1.63 12.51 -1.74
C ALA A 11 0.49 11.80 -2.50
N THR A 12 0.71 11.49 -3.78
CA THR A 12 -0.25 10.72 -4.58
C THR A 12 -0.48 9.32 -3.99
N LEU A 13 0.56 8.60 -3.60
CA LEU A 13 0.43 7.27 -2.98
C LEU A 13 -0.31 7.32 -1.64
N ARG A 14 -0.04 8.33 -0.81
CA ARG A 14 -0.77 8.51 0.47
C ARG A 14 -2.25 8.79 0.25
N LEU A 15 -2.58 9.63 -0.74
CA LEU A 15 -3.98 9.88 -1.10
C LEU A 15 -4.65 8.59 -1.60
N GLY A 16 -3.99 7.87 -2.51
CA GLY A 16 -4.49 6.58 -3.02
C GLY A 16 -4.68 5.54 -1.91
N LEU A 17 -3.77 5.45 -0.95
CA LEU A 17 -3.91 4.56 0.22
C LEU A 17 -5.11 4.94 1.10
N ALA A 18 -5.42 6.23 1.23
CA ALA A 18 -6.62 6.68 1.94
C ALA A 18 -7.90 6.25 1.21
N GLU A 19 -7.93 6.38 -0.12
CA GLU A 19 -9.04 5.90 -0.95
C GLU A 19 -9.21 4.38 -0.86
N ILE A 20 -8.10 3.64 -0.94
CA ILE A 20 -8.08 2.17 -0.77
C ILE A 20 -8.65 1.78 0.58
N LYS A 21 -8.25 2.46 1.67
CA LYS A 21 -8.76 2.19 3.01
C LYS A 21 -10.28 2.40 3.10
N ASN A 22 -10.79 3.49 2.56
CA ASN A 22 -12.23 3.76 2.52
C ASN A 22 -12.97 2.67 1.72
N LYS A 23 -12.39 2.24 0.58
CA LYS A 23 -12.96 1.17 -0.22
C LYS A 23 -12.96 -0.18 0.50
N GLU A 24 -11.93 -0.47 1.27
CA GLU A 24 -11.82 -1.68 2.10
C GLU A 24 -12.95 -1.72 3.14
N GLU A 25 -13.14 -0.63 3.89
CA GLU A 25 -14.23 -0.49 4.87
C GLU A 25 -15.61 -0.68 4.22
N GLN A 26 -15.81 -0.13 3.02
CA GLN A 26 -17.05 -0.32 2.27
C GLN A 26 -17.28 -1.80 1.90
N LEU A 27 -16.26 -2.49 1.38
CA LEU A 27 -16.38 -3.90 0.98
C LEU A 27 -16.60 -4.81 2.20
N ASP A 28 -15.93 -4.52 3.33
CA ASP A 28 -16.12 -5.24 4.59
C ASP A 28 -17.55 -5.11 5.12
N ALA A 29 -18.14 -3.91 5.05
CA ALA A 29 -19.53 -3.69 5.41
C ALA A 29 -20.49 -4.51 4.53
N GLN A 30 -20.24 -4.57 3.21
CA GLN A 30 -21.04 -5.36 2.28
C GLN A 30 -20.95 -6.86 2.55
N ILE A 31 -19.74 -7.39 2.79
CA ILE A 31 -19.51 -8.79 3.15
C ILE A 31 -20.28 -9.15 4.42
N TYR A 32 -20.18 -8.29 5.44
CA TYR A 32 -20.90 -8.49 6.69
C TYR A 32 -22.43 -8.50 6.50
N GLN A 33 -22.95 -7.58 5.68
CA GLN A 33 -24.36 -7.51 5.36
C GLN A 33 -24.86 -8.79 4.65
N PHE A 34 -24.20 -9.22 3.58
CA PHE A 34 -24.60 -10.41 2.82
C PHE A 34 -24.49 -11.69 3.66
N THR A 35 -23.42 -11.82 4.45
CA THR A 35 -23.26 -12.95 5.39
C THR A 35 -24.41 -12.98 6.41
N THR A 36 -24.82 -11.81 6.91
CA THR A 36 -25.94 -11.70 7.85
C THR A 36 -27.27 -12.04 7.20
N GLN A 37 -27.50 -11.63 5.94
CA GLN A 37 -28.72 -11.98 5.19
C GLN A 37 -28.81 -13.49 4.96
N LEU A 38 -27.73 -14.13 4.51
CA LEU A 38 -27.69 -15.59 4.31
C LEU A 38 -28.02 -16.36 5.59
N ARG A 39 -27.48 -15.94 6.73
CA ARG A 39 -27.76 -16.58 8.03
C ARG A 39 -29.22 -16.48 8.47
N ARG A 40 -29.99 -15.52 7.95
CA ARG A 40 -31.39 -15.27 8.34
C ARG A 40 -32.39 -16.05 7.49
N LEU A 41 -32.08 -16.30 6.23
CA LEU A 41 -32.99 -16.93 5.26
C LEU A 41 -33.48 -18.33 5.69
N PRO A 42 -32.65 -19.25 6.20
CA PRO A 42 -33.13 -20.55 6.65
C PRO A 42 -34.19 -20.45 7.76
N ARG A 43 -34.02 -19.50 8.70
CA ARG A 43 -35.00 -19.29 9.77
C ARG A 43 -36.34 -18.81 9.21
N GLN A 44 -36.32 -17.98 8.18
CA GLN A 44 -37.54 -17.50 7.53
C GLN A 44 -38.35 -18.63 6.88
N VAL A 45 -37.66 -19.60 6.26
CA VAL A 45 -38.31 -20.80 5.72
C VAL A 45 -38.91 -21.66 6.82
N VAL A 46 -38.13 -21.94 7.88
CA VAL A 46 -38.58 -22.78 9.01
C VAL A 46 -39.83 -22.22 9.70
N TYR A 47 -39.89 -20.89 9.85
CA TYR A 47 -41.05 -20.23 10.46
C TYR A 47 -42.16 -19.86 9.45
N GLY A 48 -42.05 -20.31 8.19
CA GLY A 48 -43.08 -20.13 7.17
C GLY A 48 -43.28 -18.69 6.68
N SER A 49 -42.32 -17.79 6.95
CA SER A 49 -42.40 -16.39 6.49
C SER A 49 -42.02 -16.21 5.02
N THR A 50 -41.42 -17.23 4.39
CA THR A 50 -41.01 -17.24 2.99
C THR A 50 -41.06 -18.68 2.45
N SER A 51 -41.43 -18.86 1.19
CA SER A 51 -41.42 -20.20 0.58
C SER A 51 -39.99 -20.72 0.41
N LEU A 52 -39.85 -22.05 0.37
CA LEU A 52 -38.56 -22.71 0.16
C LEU A 52 -37.90 -22.24 -1.16
N ASP A 53 -38.64 -22.25 -2.27
CA ASP A 53 -38.11 -21.87 -3.58
C ASP A 53 -37.65 -20.41 -3.62
N ALA A 54 -38.43 -19.50 -3.03
CA ALA A 54 -38.06 -18.09 -2.95
C ALA A 54 -36.80 -17.90 -2.08
N SER A 55 -36.68 -18.65 -0.99
CA SER A 55 -35.50 -18.58 -0.13
C SER A 55 -34.25 -19.15 -0.80
N LEU A 56 -34.35 -20.28 -1.51
CA LEU A 56 -33.23 -20.86 -2.26
C LEU A 56 -32.76 -19.93 -3.38
N ALA A 57 -33.69 -19.32 -4.12
CA ALA A 57 -33.35 -18.32 -5.13
C ALA A 57 -32.62 -17.11 -4.52
N ALA A 58 -33.13 -16.57 -3.42
CA ALA A 58 -32.51 -15.45 -2.71
C ALA A 58 -31.13 -15.80 -2.14
N MET A 59 -30.96 -17.02 -1.62
CA MET A 59 -29.67 -17.51 -1.15
C MET A 59 -28.65 -17.54 -2.28
N GLY A 60 -29.00 -18.11 -3.44
CA GLY A 60 -28.10 -18.16 -4.60
C GLY A 60 -27.65 -16.78 -5.08
N GLU A 61 -28.58 -15.81 -5.16
CA GLU A 61 -28.26 -14.44 -5.55
C GLU A 61 -27.31 -13.75 -4.54
N ILE A 62 -27.55 -13.94 -3.24
CA ILE A 62 -26.69 -13.33 -2.21
C ILE A 62 -25.31 -14.01 -2.19
N GLU A 63 -25.24 -15.32 -2.39
CA GLU A 63 -23.96 -16.05 -2.49
C GLU A 63 -23.13 -15.57 -3.68
N GLU A 64 -23.75 -15.36 -4.85
CA GLU A 64 -23.07 -14.81 -6.03
C GLU A 64 -22.52 -13.40 -5.76
N ARG A 65 -23.34 -12.52 -5.16
CA ARG A 65 -22.91 -11.17 -4.78
C ARG A 65 -21.81 -11.19 -3.72
N LEU A 66 -21.89 -12.09 -2.75
CA LEU A 66 -20.86 -12.25 -1.73
C LEU A 66 -19.54 -12.71 -2.36
N ALA A 67 -19.58 -13.64 -3.31
CA ALA A 67 -18.41 -14.09 -4.06
C ALA A 67 -17.75 -12.93 -4.83
N ASP A 68 -18.53 -12.12 -5.56
CA ASP A 68 -18.00 -10.96 -6.29
C ASP A 68 -17.36 -9.91 -5.34
N VAL A 69 -18.02 -9.57 -4.23
CA VAL A 69 -17.47 -8.59 -3.26
C VAL A 69 -16.20 -9.11 -2.58
N THR A 70 -16.17 -10.39 -2.21
CA THR A 70 -14.96 -11.01 -1.61
C THR A 70 -13.79 -11.04 -2.60
N ASP A 71 -14.05 -11.32 -3.88
CA ASP A 71 -13.04 -11.25 -4.93
C ASP A 71 -12.50 -9.83 -5.14
N ARG A 72 -13.38 -8.83 -5.16
CA ARG A 72 -12.99 -7.41 -5.24
C ARG A 72 -12.13 -7.01 -4.04
N ARG A 73 -12.50 -7.46 -2.83
CA ARG A 73 -11.73 -7.20 -1.61
C ARG A 73 -10.33 -7.80 -1.71
N ARG A 74 -10.22 -9.05 -2.17
CA ARG A 74 -8.92 -9.70 -2.39
C ARG A 74 -8.05 -8.90 -3.36
N ARG A 75 -8.60 -8.49 -4.51
CA ARG A 75 -7.88 -7.66 -5.51
C ARG A 75 -7.45 -6.31 -4.92
N LEU A 76 -8.32 -5.67 -4.13
CA LEU A 76 -8.01 -4.42 -3.46
C LEU A 76 -6.83 -4.57 -2.48
N LEU A 77 -6.74 -5.69 -1.75
CA LEU A 77 -5.61 -5.94 -0.85
C LEU A 77 -4.28 -6.10 -1.58
N GLU A 78 -4.25 -6.72 -2.77
CA GLU A 78 -3.03 -6.80 -3.57
C GLU A 78 -2.58 -5.41 -4.06
N ILE A 79 -3.52 -4.56 -4.46
CA ILE A 79 -3.24 -3.16 -4.82
C ILE A 79 -2.71 -2.40 -3.59
N LYS A 80 -3.35 -2.55 -2.43
CA LYS A 80 -2.93 -1.94 -1.17
C LYS A 80 -1.51 -2.32 -0.81
N LYS A 81 -1.19 -3.62 -0.88
CA LYS A 81 0.15 -4.15 -0.60
C LYS A 81 1.20 -3.50 -1.50
N THR A 82 0.93 -3.44 -2.79
CA THR A 82 1.82 -2.81 -3.78
C THR A 82 2.02 -1.33 -3.47
N ALA A 83 0.95 -0.57 -3.23
CA ALA A 83 1.02 0.85 -2.92
C ALA A 83 1.75 1.15 -1.60
N THR A 84 1.59 0.29 -0.58
CA THR A 84 2.32 0.43 0.69
C THR A 84 3.82 0.19 0.51
N GLN A 85 4.21 -0.89 -0.18
CA GLN A 85 5.60 -1.20 -0.47
C GLN A 85 6.27 -0.08 -1.26
N GLU A 86 5.55 0.47 -2.24
CA GLU A 86 5.98 1.58 -3.07
C GLU A 86 6.23 2.87 -2.26
N LEU A 87 5.33 3.16 -1.31
CA LEU A 87 5.48 4.31 -0.42
C LEU A 87 6.66 4.12 0.54
N GLU A 88 6.81 2.93 1.14
CA GLU A 88 7.93 2.59 2.02
C GLU A 88 9.28 2.75 1.31
N ALA A 89 9.38 2.31 0.05
CA ALA A 89 10.58 2.46 -0.75
C ALA A 89 10.93 3.94 -1.00
N LEU A 90 9.94 4.79 -1.30
CA LEU A 90 10.15 6.23 -1.47
C LEU A 90 10.55 6.92 -0.17
N GLU A 91 9.95 6.52 0.95
CA GLU A 91 10.32 7.04 2.27
C GLU A 91 11.74 6.66 2.66
N LEU A 92 12.17 5.43 2.34
CA LEU A 92 13.55 4.99 2.51
C LEU A 92 14.51 5.85 1.68
N LEU A 93 14.19 6.09 0.41
CA LEU A 93 15.01 6.91 -0.47
C LEU A 93 15.20 8.31 0.09
N LYS A 94 14.10 8.95 0.51
CA LYS A 94 14.12 10.27 1.14
C LYS A 94 15.02 10.28 2.38
N ARG A 95 14.91 9.27 3.26
CA ARG A 95 15.75 9.17 4.47
C ARG A 95 17.23 9.00 4.12
N VAL A 96 17.57 8.22 3.09
CA VAL A 96 18.95 8.07 2.62
C VAL A 96 19.51 9.40 2.13
N ASP A 97 18.74 10.16 1.34
CA ASP A 97 19.15 11.48 0.84
C ASP A 97 19.35 12.49 1.97
N GLU A 98 18.44 12.53 2.96
CA GLU A 98 18.58 13.35 4.16
C GLU A 98 19.83 12.98 4.98
N THR A 99 20.08 11.67 5.13
CA THR A 99 21.27 11.14 5.84
C THR A 99 22.56 11.54 5.12
N LYS A 100 22.59 11.45 3.78
CA LYS A 100 23.73 11.88 2.95
C LYS A 100 23.99 13.38 3.10
N SER A 101 22.93 14.21 3.12
CA SER A 101 23.05 15.65 3.35
C SER A 101 23.66 15.94 4.72
N ARG A 102 23.12 15.35 5.80
CA ARG A 102 23.64 15.53 7.16
C ARG A 102 25.09 15.08 7.30
N LEU A 103 25.45 13.95 6.69
CA LEU A 103 26.83 13.48 6.67
C LEU A 103 27.75 14.46 5.95
N ALA A 104 27.32 15.01 4.81
CA ALA A 104 28.10 16.02 4.09
C ALA A 104 28.28 17.30 4.92
N ASP A 105 27.26 17.73 5.64
CA ASP A 105 27.30 18.91 6.52
C ASP A 105 28.23 18.68 7.72
N LEU A 106 28.13 17.52 8.39
CA LEU A 106 29.00 17.12 9.49
C LEU A 106 30.47 17.03 9.06
N LYS A 107 30.74 16.49 7.85
CA LYS A 107 32.10 16.43 7.29
C LYS A 107 32.64 17.81 6.91
N LYS A 108 31.80 18.72 6.40
CA LYS A 108 32.19 20.09 6.02
C LYS A 108 32.45 20.99 7.23
N ASN A 109 31.64 20.87 8.28
CA ASN A 109 31.72 21.75 9.45
C ASN A 109 32.86 21.39 10.42
N GLY A 110 33.70 20.41 10.08
CA GLY A 110 34.95 20.16 10.80
C GLY A 110 34.77 19.60 12.21
N HIS A 111 33.60 19.02 12.54
CA HIS A 111 33.36 18.33 13.81
C HIS A 111 34.17 17.03 13.98
N ALA A 112 35.17 16.81 13.14
CA ALA A 112 36.03 15.63 13.13
C ALA A 112 36.89 15.47 14.40
N GLN A 113 36.92 16.43 15.31
CA GLN A 113 37.59 16.31 16.61
C GLN A 113 36.67 15.87 17.75
N ASP A 114 35.35 15.95 17.55
CA ASP A 114 34.38 15.57 18.57
C ASP A 114 34.05 14.07 18.49
N GLU A 115 34.14 13.38 19.61
CA GLU A 115 33.98 11.92 19.66
C GLU A 115 32.54 11.49 19.35
N GLU A 116 31.56 12.29 19.79
CA GLU A 116 30.15 12.12 19.47
C GLU A 116 29.88 12.30 17.97
N ALA A 117 30.46 13.33 17.34
CA ALA A 117 30.30 13.55 15.91
C ALA A 117 30.93 12.43 15.07
N ARG A 118 32.03 11.83 15.53
CA ARG A 118 32.64 10.66 14.87
C ARG A 118 31.76 9.41 14.97
N LEU A 119 31.11 9.19 16.11
CA LEU A 119 30.17 8.10 16.29
C LEU A 119 28.94 8.29 15.41
N GLU A 120 28.39 9.51 15.36
CA GLU A 120 27.27 9.87 14.50
C GLU A 120 27.61 9.64 13.02
N ILE A 121 28.78 10.11 12.54
CA ILE A 121 29.23 9.87 11.17
C ILE A 121 29.27 8.37 10.84
N LYS A 122 29.83 7.53 11.73
CA LYS A 122 29.87 6.07 11.51
C LYS A 122 28.46 5.46 11.42
N GLN A 123 27.53 5.92 12.25
CA GLN A 123 26.13 5.44 12.21
C GLN A 123 25.43 5.84 10.91
N LEU A 124 25.62 7.08 10.45
CA LEU A 124 25.07 7.58 9.19
C LEU A 124 25.67 6.82 7.98
N GLU A 125 26.98 6.55 7.99
CA GLU A 125 27.65 5.76 6.94
C GLU A 125 27.13 4.31 6.91
N ALA A 126 26.99 3.67 8.07
CA ALA A 126 26.44 2.32 8.17
C ALA A 126 24.99 2.27 7.65
N PHE A 127 24.17 3.28 7.98
CA PHE A 127 22.80 3.39 7.49
C PHE A 127 22.75 3.55 5.96
N ILE A 128 23.57 4.43 5.38
CA ILE A 128 23.64 4.60 3.93
C ILE A 128 24.11 3.31 3.25
N ALA A 129 25.16 2.67 3.75
CA ALA A 129 25.68 1.42 3.19
C ALA A 129 24.65 0.29 3.20
N ALA A 130 23.88 0.17 4.27
CA ALA A 130 22.82 -0.85 4.40
C ALA A 130 21.65 -0.60 3.43
N ASN A 131 21.28 0.66 3.19
CA ASN A 131 20.05 1.01 2.48
C ASN A 131 20.27 1.45 1.02
N SER A 132 21.50 1.77 0.60
CA SER A 132 21.79 2.26 -0.75
C SER A 132 21.52 1.21 -1.84
N ARG A 133 21.73 -0.09 -1.57
CA ARG A 133 21.41 -1.17 -2.54
C ARG A 133 19.91 -1.35 -2.72
N GLN A 134 19.13 -1.27 -1.65
CA GLN A 134 17.67 -1.36 -1.72
C GLN A 134 17.08 -0.12 -2.44
N ALA A 135 17.65 1.06 -2.20
CA ALA A 135 17.27 2.30 -2.87
C ALA A 135 17.53 2.27 -4.39
N GLU A 136 18.66 1.73 -4.84
CA GLU A 136 19.00 1.62 -6.26
C GLU A 136 18.10 0.63 -7.03
N LEU A 137 17.78 -0.52 -6.44
CA LEU A 137 16.91 -1.52 -7.06
C LEU A 137 15.49 -0.97 -7.29
N ALA A 138 14.93 -0.27 -6.31
CA ALA A 138 13.60 0.35 -6.40
C ALA A 138 13.50 1.42 -7.50
N ILE A 139 14.58 2.16 -7.79
CA ILE A 139 14.62 3.12 -8.90
C ILE A 139 14.67 2.40 -10.25
N THR A 140 15.46 1.32 -10.34
CA THR A 140 15.76 0.64 -11.60
C THR A 140 14.56 -0.15 -12.14
N GLU A 141 13.80 -0.81 -11.26
CA GLU A 141 12.57 -1.51 -11.65
C GLU A 141 11.48 -0.52 -12.10
N ARG A 142 11.31 0.60 -11.40
CA ARG A 142 10.34 1.65 -11.78
C ARG A 142 10.66 2.36 -13.08
N PHE A 143 11.93 2.60 -13.39
CA PHE A 143 12.31 3.18 -14.68
C PHE A 143 11.87 2.27 -15.82
N ARG A 144 12.08 0.95 -15.68
CA ARG A 144 11.63 -0.05 -16.65
C ARG A 144 10.12 -0.06 -16.80
N GLU A 145 9.37 -0.23 -15.72
CA GLU A 145 7.90 -0.33 -15.78
C GLU A 145 7.25 0.93 -16.38
N ARG A 146 7.77 2.13 -16.05
CA ARG A 146 7.27 3.37 -16.63
C ARG A 146 7.64 3.53 -18.11
N THR A 147 8.83 3.08 -18.54
CA THR A 147 9.17 3.07 -19.97
C THR A 147 8.38 2.01 -20.75
N GLU A 148 8.10 0.86 -20.16
CA GLU A 148 7.33 -0.22 -20.78
C GLU A 148 5.86 0.17 -20.92
N ALA A 149 5.23 0.69 -19.86
CA ALA A 149 3.84 1.19 -19.90
C ALA A 149 3.64 2.37 -20.87
N GLN A 150 4.71 3.09 -21.19
CA GLN A 150 4.69 4.25 -22.11
C GLN A 150 5.06 3.85 -23.55
N GLN A 151 5.61 2.65 -23.75
CA GLN A 151 5.82 2.03 -25.06
C GLN A 151 4.58 1.29 -25.56
N ASP A 152 3.79 0.70 -24.67
CA ASP A 152 2.54 -0.01 -25.03
C ASP A 152 1.35 0.91 -25.38
N GLN A 153 1.52 2.24 -25.30
CA GLN A 153 0.50 3.23 -25.65
C GLN A 153 0.75 3.95 -27.00
N ASN A 154 1.81 3.58 -27.73
CA ASN A 154 2.12 4.09 -29.08
C ASN A 154 2.01 2.98 -30.14
#